data_AF-A0AAE5V5T2-F1
#
_entry.id   AF-A0AAE5V5T2-F1
#
_cell.length_a   1.000
_cell.length_b   1.000
_cell.length_c   1.000
_cell.angle_alpha   90.00
_cell.angle_beta   90.00
_cell.angle_gamma   90.00
#
_symmetry.space_group_name_H-M   'P 1'
#
loop_
_entity.id
_entity.type
_entity.pdbx_description
1 polymer ?
#
loop_
_entity_poly.entity_id
_entity_poly.type
_entity_poly.pdbx_seq_one_letter_code
_entity_poly.pdbx_strand_id
1 'polypeptide(L)'
;MATTKLGNTKSASRAINYAEKRAEEKSGLNCDIDYAKSSFKQTRALYGKENGVQAHTVIQSFKPGEVTPEQCNQLGLELAEKIAPNHQVAVYTHADTNHVHNHIVINSIDLETGKKYQSNKKQREFVKQKNDEVCREHGLSVPERNATMRYTQAEKGLIEKGKSSWKDEIRDAIEQSQATNFEELERELNQLDITIDRVTNKTITYRHLKENKKVRGKNLGEQFDKGALENEFAVANERREFEQQLSEYEPRESEYRPRDTEKNIKRPKELRVQSRENDFELE
;
A
#
# COMPACT_ATOMS: atom_id res chain seq x y z
N MET A 1 -14.22 -0.93 -3.34
CA MET A 1 -13.15 0.03 -3.65
C MET A 1 -12.75 -0.18 -5.08
N ALA A 2 -12.62 0.91 -5.82
CA ALA A 2 -12.27 0.85 -7.23
C ALA A 2 -10.85 0.30 -7.44
N THR A 3 -10.65 -0.60 -8.41
CA THR A 3 -9.33 -1.18 -8.71
C THR A 3 -9.10 -1.31 -10.21
N THR A 4 -7.83 -1.25 -10.62
CA THR A 4 -7.43 -1.43 -12.02
C THR A 4 -6.47 -2.60 -12.21
N LYS A 5 -6.71 -3.43 -13.24
CA LYS A 5 -5.80 -4.50 -13.68
C LYS A 5 -5.39 -4.29 -15.13
N LEU A 6 -4.08 -4.13 -15.35
CA LEU A 6 -3.52 -3.90 -16.69
C LEU A 6 -3.04 -5.22 -17.32
N GLY A 7 -3.28 -5.36 -18.63
CA GLY A 7 -2.82 -6.45 -19.47
C GLY A 7 -2.33 -5.97 -20.84
N ASN A 8 -1.82 -6.89 -21.64
CA ASN A 8 -1.47 -6.65 -23.04
C ASN A 8 -1.96 -7.82 -23.91
N THR A 9 -2.18 -7.55 -25.19
CA THR A 9 -2.62 -8.57 -26.14
C THR A 9 -1.92 -8.42 -27.48
N LYS A 10 -1.63 -9.57 -28.11
CA LYS A 10 -1.16 -9.64 -29.50
C LYS A 10 -2.31 -9.64 -30.51
N SER A 11 -3.56 -9.66 -30.04
CA SER A 11 -4.76 -9.58 -30.87
C SER A 11 -5.73 -8.57 -30.27
N ALA A 12 -5.78 -7.37 -30.86
CA ALA A 12 -6.72 -6.33 -30.45
C ALA A 12 -8.16 -6.76 -30.71
N SER A 13 -8.43 -7.38 -31.87
CA SER A 13 -9.77 -7.85 -32.24
C SER A 13 -10.31 -8.90 -31.27
N ARG A 14 -9.47 -9.82 -30.77
CA ARG A 14 -9.89 -10.80 -29.76
C ARG A 14 -10.25 -10.15 -28.43
N ALA A 15 -9.49 -9.14 -28.01
CA ALA A 15 -9.78 -8.40 -26.78
C ALA A 15 -11.09 -7.60 -26.90
N ILE A 16 -11.31 -6.94 -28.05
CA ILE A 16 -12.55 -6.22 -28.32
C ILE A 16 -13.73 -7.21 -28.36
N ASN A 17 -13.65 -8.30 -29.14
CA ASN A 17 -14.76 -9.27 -29.22
C ASN A 17 -15.11 -9.87 -27.85
N TYR A 18 -14.12 -10.09 -26.99
CA TYR A 18 -14.37 -10.57 -25.62
C TYR A 18 -15.14 -9.54 -24.79
N ALA A 19 -14.74 -8.27 -24.87
CA ALA A 19 -15.35 -7.18 -24.12
C ALA A 19 -16.72 -6.79 -24.68
N GLU A 20 -16.89 -6.73 -25.99
CA GLU A 20 -18.11 -6.30 -26.66
C GLU A 20 -19.29 -7.26 -26.43
N LYS A 21 -19.04 -8.58 -26.35
CA LYS A 21 -20.08 -9.61 -26.30
C LYS A 21 -21.05 -9.48 -25.10
N ARG A 22 -20.60 -8.91 -23.99
CA ARG A 22 -21.38 -8.77 -22.74
C ARG A 22 -21.52 -7.32 -22.30
N ALA A 23 -21.26 -6.38 -23.20
CA ALA A 23 -21.31 -4.97 -22.89
C ALA A 23 -22.77 -4.50 -22.79
N GLU A 24 -23.13 -3.89 -21.67
CA GLU A 24 -24.37 -3.13 -21.53
C GLU A 24 -24.18 -1.71 -22.08
N GLU A 25 -23.03 -1.11 -21.79
CA GLU A 25 -22.64 0.22 -22.28
C GLU A 25 -21.32 0.15 -23.05
N LYS A 26 -21.17 1.01 -24.05
CA LYS A 26 -19.96 1.08 -24.87
C LYS A 26 -19.66 2.52 -25.31
N SER A 27 -18.40 2.91 -25.23
CA SER A 27 -17.91 4.23 -25.65
C SER A 27 -16.53 4.13 -26.28
N GLY A 28 -16.19 5.12 -27.11
CA GLY A 28 -14.90 5.20 -27.79
C GLY A 28 -14.21 6.54 -27.57
N LEU A 29 -12.89 6.52 -27.43
CA LEU A 29 -12.01 7.69 -27.47
C LEU A 29 -11.17 7.63 -28.75
N ASN A 30 -11.19 8.69 -29.56
CA ASN A 30 -10.52 8.76 -30.86
C ASN A 30 -10.86 7.60 -31.83
N CYS A 31 -12.01 6.95 -31.63
CA CYS A 31 -12.55 5.96 -32.54
C CYS A 31 -14.06 5.88 -32.37
N ASP A 32 -14.75 5.59 -33.47
CA ASP A 32 -16.11 5.09 -33.41
C ASP A 32 -16.11 3.69 -32.80
N ILE A 33 -16.91 3.51 -31.74
CA ILE A 33 -16.96 2.28 -30.96
C ILE A 33 -17.44 1.09 -31.79
N ASP A 34 -18.37 1.31 -32.72
CA ASP A 34 -18.93 0.26 -33.57
C ASP A 34 -17.91 -0.25 -34.60
N TYR A 35 -16.93 0.60 -34.94
CA TYR A 35 -15.85 0.28 -35.87
C TYR A 35 -14.49 0.14 -35.19
N ALA A 36 -14.44 0.00 -33.85
CA ALA A 36 -13.18 -0.04 -33.10
C ALA A 36 -12.20 -1.09 -33.64
N LYS A 37 -12.69 -2.28 -34.03
CA LYS A 37 -11.86 -3.38 -34.57
C LYS A 37 -11.15 -3.01 -35.87
N SER A 38 -11.90 -2.50 -36.84
CA SER A 38 -11.37 -2.13 -38.15
C SER A 38 -10.52 -0.87 -38.04
N SER A 39 -10.95 0.12 -37.26
CA SER A 39 -10.23 1.36 -37.03
C SER A 39 -8.87 1.11 -36.38
N PHE A 40 -8.82 0.31 -35.31
CA PHE A 40 -7.56 -0.03 -34.65
C PHE A 40 -6.57 -0.73 -35.58
N LYS A 41 -7.07 -1.63 -36.43
CA LYS A 41 -6.25 -2.34 -37.43
C LYS A 41 -5.71 -1.38 -38.48
N GLN A 42 -6.56 -0.50 -39.02
CA GLN A 42 -6.16 0.48 -40.03
C GLN A 42 -5.07 1.41 -39.52
N THR A 43 -5.22 1.95 -38.31
CA THR A 43 -4.19 2.79 -37.68
C THR A 43 -2.87 2.04 -37.51
N ARG A 44 -2.89 0.78 -37.05
CA ARG A 44 -1.66 -0.02 -36.96
C ARG A 44 -1.00 -0.29 -38.30
N ALA A 45 -1.81 -0.52 -39.34
CA ALA A 45 -1.32 -0.73 -40.71
C ALA A 45 -0.67 0.54 -41.27
N LEU A 46 -1.28 1.71 -41.03
CA LEU A 46 -0.75 3.02 -41.45
C LEU A 46 0.67 3.28 -40.95
N TYR A 47 0.96 2.87 -39.71
CA TYR A 47 2.29 3.00 -39.11
C TYR A 47 3.20 1.76 -39.29
N GLY A 48 2.78 0.76 -40.09
CA GLY A 48 3.55 -0.47 -40.32
C GLY A 48 3.78 -1.34 -39.08
N LYS A 49 2.87 -1.27 -38.09
CA LYS A 49 3.03 -1.87 -36.75
C LYS A 49 1.95 -2.91 -36.43
N GLU A 50 1.72 -3.83 -37.36
CA GLU A 50 0.70 -4.88 -37.23
C GLU A 50 1.16 -6.06 -36.35
N ASN A 51 2.47 -6.21 -36.15
CA ASN A 51 3.08 -7.31 -35.41
C ASN A 51 3.31 -6.99 -33.91
N GLY A 52 3.36 -8.05 -33.11
CA GLY A 52 3.64 -7.98 -31.67
C GLY A 52 2.42 -7.56 -30.84
N VAL A 53 2.62 -6.73 -29.82
CA VAL A 53 1.51 -6.20 -29.00
C VAL A 53 0.69 -5.21 -29.84
N GLN A 54 -0.60 -5.52 -29.97
CA GLN A 54 -1.56 -4.76 -30.77
C GLN A 54 -2.47 -3.87 -29.92
N ALA A 55 -2.71 -4.24 -28.66
CA ALA A 55 -3.49 -3.44 -27.72
C ALA A 55 -3.08 -3.70 -26.27
N HIS A 56 -3.43 -2.76 -25.41
CA HIS A 56 -3.33 -2.84 -23.96
C HIS A 56 -4.73 -2.86 -23.37
N THR A 57 -4.91 -3.63 -22.31
CA THR A 57 -6.21 -3.76 -21.65
C THR A 57 -6.13 -3.21 -20.23
N VAL A 58 -7.17 -2.50 -19.80
CA VAL A 58 -7.38 -2.10 -18.42
C VAL A 58 -8.75 -2.62 -18.01
N ILE A 59 -8.79 -3.45 -16.99
CA ILE A 59 -10.03 -3.81 -16.30
C ILE A 59 -10.16 -2.85 -15.12
N GLN A 60 -11.21 -2.05 -15.11
CA GLN A 60 -11.53 -1.12 -14.03
C GLN A 60 -12.78 -1.64 -13.32
N SER A 61 -12.66 -2.00 -12.05
CA SER A 61 -13.75 -2.60 -11.27
C SER A 61 -14.13 -1.71 -10.10
N PHE A 62 -15.41 -1.57 -9.82
CA PHE A 62 -15.95 -0.74 -8.73
C PHE A 62 -16.54 -1.58 -7.60
N LYS A 63 -16.82 -0.96 -6.45
CA LYS A 63 -17.53 -1.67 -5.37
C LYS A 63 -18.95 -2.04 -5.86
N PRO A 64 -19.50 -3.22 -5.51
CA PRO A 64 -20.90 -3.53 -5.79
C PRO A 64 -21.83 -2.44 -5.24
N GLY A 65 -22.76 -1.98 -6.08
CA GLY A 65 -23.76 -0.95 -5.74
C GLY A 65 -23.24 0.49 -5.71
N GLU A 66 -21.99 0.75 -6.06
CA GLU A 66 -21.38 2.09 -5.99
C GLU A 66 -21.56 2.91 -7.28
N VAL A 67 -21.69 2.27 -8.44
CA VAL A 67 -21.87 2.92 -9.74
C VAL A 67 -22.92 2.19 -10.58
N THR A 68 -23.63 2.93 -11.42
CA THR A 68 -24.49 2.37 -12.48
C THR A 68 -23.64 1.95 -13.69
N PRO A 69 -24.14 1.10 -14.61
CA PRO A 69 -23.43 0.78 -15.85
C PRO A 69 -23.05 2.02 -16.68
N GLU A 70 -23.97 2.97 -16.82
CA GLU A 70 -23.75 4.24 -17.54
C GLU A 70 -22.65 5.07 -16.87
N GLN A 71 -22.73 5.28 -15.55
CA GLN A 71 -21.72 6.02 -14.80
C GLN A 71 -20.37 5.31 -14.87
N CYS A 72 -20.36 3.98 -14.75
CA CYS A 72 -19.15 3.19 -14.89
C CYS A 72 -18.51 3.44 -16.26
N ASN A 73 -19.28 3.38 -17.35
CA ASN A 73 -18.77 3.65 -18.69
C ASN A 73 -18.12 5.04 -18.81
N GLN A 74 -18.80 6.07 -18.31
CA GLN A 74 -18.30 7.45 -18.31
C GLN A 74 -16.98 7.59 -17.55
N LEU A 75 -16.86 6.96 -16.36
CA LEU A 75 -15.62 6.94 -15.59
C LEU A 75 -14.49 6.19 -16.32
N GLY A 76 -14.84 5.18 -17.12
CA GLY A 76 -13.89 4.45 -17.96
C GLY A 76 -13.36 5.31 -19.11
N LEU A 77 -14.21 6.15 -19.70
CA LEU A 77 -13.83 7.10 -20.74
C LEU A 77 -12.94 8.22 -20.18
N GLU A 78 -13.31 8.80 -19.05
CA GLU A 78 -12.51 9.82 -18.37
C GLU A 78 -11.12 9.27 -17.96
N LEU A 79 -11.08 8.04 -17.46
CA LEU A 79 -9.80 7.36 -17.19
C LEU A 79 -8.99 7.19 -18.48
N ALA A 80 -9.62 6.80 -19.59
CA ALA A 80 -8.96 6.64 -20.89
C ALA A 80 -8.34 7.95 -21.39
N GLU A 81 -9.05 9.08 -21.26
CA GLU A 81 -8.55 10.41 -21.60
C GLU A 81 -7.31 10.78 -20.78
N LYS A 82 -7.30 10.49 -19.47
CA LYS A 82 -6.16 10.78 -18.60
C LYS A 82 -4.94 9.89 -18.88
N ILE A 83 -5.13 8.64 -19.32
CA ILE A 83 -4.03 7.66 -19.44
C ILE A 83 -3.53 7.44 -20.87
N ALA A 84 -4.36 7.72 -21.87
CA ALA A 84 -4.07 7.44 -23.27
C ALA A 84 -4.76 8.44 -24.23
N PRO A 85 -4.57 9.77 -24.04
CA PRO A 85 -5.31 10.81 -24.77
C PRO A 85 -5.10 10.76 -26.29
N ASN A 86 -3.89 10.38 -26.73
CA ASN A 86 -3.51 10.33 -28.14
C ASN A 86 -3.65 8.91 -28.73
N HIS A 87 -4.34 8.00 -28.05
CA HIS A 87 -4.58 6.64 -28.53
C HIS A 87 -6.04 6.45 -28.85
N GLN A 88 -6.33 5.49 -29.73
CA GLN A 88 -7.70 5.00 -29.89
C GLN A 88 -8.03 4.06 -28.74
N VAL A 89 -9.16 4.27 -28.09
CA VAL A 89 -9.59 3.47 -26.93
C VAL A 89 -11.04 3.06 -27.08
N ALA A 90 -11.34 1.80 -26.80
CA ALA A 90 -12.69 1.27 -26.75
C ALA A 90 -13.01 0.85 -25.31
N VAL A 91 -14.09 1.37 -24.75
CA VAL A 91 -14.57 1.11 -23.38
C VAL A 91 -15.85 0.29 -23.48
N TYR A 92 -15.90 -0.85 -22.80
CA TYR A 92 -17.06 -1.72 -22.72
C TYR A 92 -17.39 -2.00 -21.26
N THR A 93 -18.63 -1.80 -20.85
CA THR A 93 -19.04 -1.96 -19.45
C THR A 93 -19.84 -3.24 -19.29
N HIS A 94 -19.41 -4.09 -18.36
CA HIS A 94 -20.09 -5.33 -17.98
C HIS A 94 -20.78 -5.11 -16.63
N ALA A 95 -22.06 -5.48 -16.54
CA ALA A 95 -22.80 -5.58 -15.29
C ALA A 95 -23.48 -6.96 -15.11
N ASP A 96 -23.00 -7.96 -15.87
CA ASP A 96 -23.47 -9.36 -15.84
C ASP A 96 -23.05 -10.15 -14.59
N THR A 97 -22.20 -9.58 -13.75
CA THR A 97 -21.71 -10.19 -12.49
C THR A 97 -22.08 -9.32 -11.29
N ASN A 98 -21.76 -9.78 -10.07
CA ASN A 98 -21.99 -9.01 -8.84
C ASN A 98 -21.31 -7.61 -8.83
N HIS A 99 -20.42 -7.30 -9.79
CA HIS A 99 -19.69 -6.03 -9.84
C HIS A 99 -19.72 -5.42 -11.24
N VAL A 100 -20.08 -4.14 -11.31
CA VAL A 100 -19.97 -3.34 -12.54
C VAL A 100 -18.49 -3.05 -12.80
N HIS A 101 -18.04 -3.30 -14.01
CA HIS A 101 -16.65 -3.08 -14.40
C HIS A 101 -16.49 -2.72 -15.89
N ASN A 102 -15.44 -1.97 -16.20
CA ASN A 102 -15.06 -1.65 -17.57
C ASN A 102 -13.95 -2.56 -18.07
N HIS A 103 -14.09 -2.95 -19.33
CA HIS A 103 -13.03 -3.41 -20.21
C HIS A 103 -12.60 -2.27 -21.13
N ILE A 104 -11.47 -1.65 -20.82
CA ILE A 104 -10.87 -0.59 -21.61
C ILE A 104 -9.78 -1.20 -22.49
N VAL A 105 -9.90 -1.05 -23.81
CA VAL A 105 -8.95 -1.58 -24.80
C VAL A 105 -8.29 -0.42 -25.52
N ILE A 106 -7.01 -0.21 -25.28
CA ILE A 106 -6.19 0.87 -25.83
C ILE A 106 -5.40 0.33 -27.02
N ASN A 107 -5.54 0.95 -28.19
CA ASN A 107 -4.73 0.61 -29.37
C ASN A 107 -3.26 0.88 -29.08
N SER A 108 -2.37 0.00 -29.55
CA SER A 108 -0.96 0.12 -29.19
C SER A 108 -0.28 1.34 -29.80
N ILE A 109 -0.89 2.06 -30.73
CA ILE A 109 -0.27 3.14 -31.50
C ILE A 109 -0.81 4.49 -31.07
N ASP A 110 0.13 5.41 -30.80
CA ASP A 110 -0.11 6.83 -30.61
C ASP A 110 -0.40 7.48 -31.97
N LEU A 111 -1.51 8.21 -32.06
CA LEU A 111 -2.06 8.78 -33.29
C LEU A 111 -1.23 9.92 -33.88
N GLU A 112 -0.38 10.56 -33.08
CA GLU A 112 0.46 11.67 -33.54
C GLU A 112 1.86 11.17 -33.89
N THR A 113 2.47 10.41 -32.97
CA THR A 113 3.88 10.02 -33.04
C THR A 113 4.09 8.64 -33.66
N GLY A 114 3.02 7.84 -33.78
CA GLY A 114 3.09 6.44 -34.18
C GLY A 114 3.79 5.54 -33.15
N LYS A 115 4.23 6.05 -32.00
CA LYS A 115 4.98 5.27 -30.99
C LYS A 115 4.05 4.26 -30.30
N LYS A 116 4.65 3.20 -29.74
CA LYS A 116 3.89 2.18 -29.02
C LYS A 116 3.59 2.63 -27.59
N TYR A 117 2.36 2.39 -27.13
CA TYR A 117 1.96 2.55 -25.74
C TYR A 117 2.86 1.70 -24.82
N GLN A 118 3.28 2.26 -23.69
CA GLN A 118 4.23 1.63 -22.78
C GLN A 118 3.50 1.01 -21.60
N SER A 119 3.68 -0.29 -21.34
CA SER A 119 3.04 -0.98 -20.20
C SER A 119 4.03 -1.38 -19.10
N ASN A 120 4.97 -0.49 -18.77
CA ASN A 120 5.99 -0.72 -17.75
C ASN A 120 5.44 -0.48 -16.31
N LYS A 121 6.28 -0.71 -15.29
CA LYS A 121 5.87 -0.52 -13.88
C LYS A 121 5.40 0.91 -13.59
N LYS A 122 6.09 1.92 -14.13
CA LYS A 122 5.72 3.33 -13.97
C LYS A 122 4.32 3.60 -14.56
N GLN A 123 4.03 3.08 -15.75
CA GLN A 123 2.69 3.24 -16.33
C GLN A 123 1.61 2.55 -15.49
N ARG A 124 1.90 1.37 -14.92
CA ARG A 124 0.93 0.69 -14.04
C ARG A 124 0.62 1.50 -12.78
N GLU A 125 1.63 2.15 -12.20
CA GLU A 125 1.45 3.06 -11.05
C GLU A 125 0.71 4.34 -11.46
N PHE A 126 1.01 4.89 -12.64
CA PHE A 126 0.32 6.05 -13.20
C PHE A 126 -1.17 5.78 -13.45
N VAL A 127 -1.53 4.69 -14.13
CA VAL A 127 -2.94 4.32 -14.36
C VAL A 127 -3.68 4.12 -13.05
N LYS A 128 -3.03 3.49 -12.08
CA LYS A 128 -3.57 3.34 -10.73
C LYS A 128 -3.80 4.68 -10.04
N GLN A 129 -2.89 5.63 -10.15
CA GLN A 129 -3.03 6.97 -9.57
C GLN A 129 -4.17 7.74 -10.24
N LYS A 130 -4.24 7.72 -11.57
CA LYS A 130 -5.30 8.38 -12.34
C LYS A 130 -6.67 7.79 -12.09
N ASN A 131 -6.77 6.47 -11.93
CA ASN A 131 -8.03 5.85 -11.49
C ASN A 131 -8.47 6.37 -10.12
N ASP A 132 -7.55 6.44 -9.15
CA ASP A 132 -7.88 6.94 -7.81
C ASP A 132 -8.30 8.43 -7.86
N GLU A 133 -7.68 9.24 -8.72
CA GLU A 133 -8.04 10.65 -8.95
C GLU A 133 -9.46 10.76 -9.50
N VAL A 134 -9.78 10.05 -10.58
CA VAL A 134 -11.15 9.97 -11.15
C VAL A 134 -12.16 9.51 -10.09
N CYS A 135 -11.83 8.48 -9.32
CA CYS A 135 -12.73 8.01 -8.27
C CYS A 135 -12.97 9.06 -7.18
N ARG A 136 -11.94 9.80 -6.75
CA ARG A 136 -12.10 10.87 -5.74
C ARG A 136 -12.93 12.05 -6.25
N GLU A 137 -12.72 12.45 -7.50
CA GLU A 137 -13.47 13.55 -8.13
C GLU A 137 -14.98 13.26 -8.18
N HIS A 138 -15.35 11.97 -8.29
CA HIS A 138 -16.75 11.51 -8.30
C HIS A 138 -17.24 10.98 -6.94
N GLY A 139 -16.49 11.20 -5.85
CA GLY A 139 -16.90 10.79 -4.49
C GLY A 139 -16.93 9.27 -4.25
N LEU A 140 -16.20 8.49 -5.04
CA LEU A 140 -16.17 7.02 -4.98
C LEU A 140 -15.08 6.50 -4.04
N SER A 141 -15.24 5.26 -3.59
CA SER A 141 -14.30 4.60 -2.68
C SER A 141 -12.98 4.22 -3.37
N VAL A 142 -11.88 4.75 -2.82
CA VAL A 142 -10.52 4.48 -3.29
C VAL A 142 -9.79 3.56 -2.31
N PRO A 143 -8.96 2.61 -2.79
CA PRO A 143 -8.13 1.79 -1.91
C PRO A 143 -7.15 2.64 -1.09
N GLU A 144 -7.14 2.45 0.22
CA GLU A 144 -6.03 2.92 1.05
C GLU A 144 -4.76 2.12 0.70
N ARG A 145 -3.76 2.83 0.18
CA ARG A 145 -2.46 2.25 -0.20
C ARG A 145 -1.41 2.37 0.91
N ASN A 146 -1.74 3.11 1.98
CA ASN A 146 -0.91 3.31 3.16
C ASN A 146 -1.22 2.27 4.25
N ALA A 147 -1.77 1.11 3.91
CA ALA A 147 -1.95 0.06 4.88
C ALA A 147 -0.56 -0.48 5.27
N THR A 148 -0.11 -0.10 6.47
CA THR A 148 1.06 -0.65 7.17
C THR A 148 1.00 -2.19 7.18
N MET A 149 -0.21 -2.74 7.25
CA MET A 149 -0.47 -4.17 7.13
C MET A 149 -0.99 -4.55 5.74
N ARG A 150 -0.30 -5.51 5.10
CA ARG A 150 -0.73 -6.07 3.81
C ARG A 150 -1.50 -7.37 4.03
N TYR A 151 -2.83 -7.31 3.93
CA TYR A 151 -3.68 -8.49 3.85
C TYR A 151 -3.89 -8.91 2.40
N THR A 152 -3.68 -10.19 2.10
CA THR A 152 -4.11 -10.79 0.82
C THR A 152 -5.64 -10.87 0.75
N GLN A 153 -6.19 -11.06 -0.46
CA GLN A 153 -7.63 -11.19 -0.65
C GLN A 153 -8.23 -12.38 0.11
N ALA A 154 -7.47 -13.47 0.25
CA ALA A 154 -7.84 -14.62 1.07
C ALA A 154 -7.92 -14.26 2.57
N GLU A 155 -6.99 -13.44 3.07
CA GLU A 155 -7.01 -12.96 4.46
C GLU A 155 -8.21 -12.06 4.73
N LYS A 156 -8.53 -11.14 3.82
CA LYS A 156 -9.73 -10.30 3.96
C LYS A 156 -11.02 -11.13 4.04
N GLY A 157 -11.13 -12.16 3.22
CA GLY A 157 -12.27 -13.08 3.26
C GLY A 157 -12.33 -13.98 4.50
N LEU A 158 -11.22 -14.16 5.24
CA LEU A 158 -11.20 -14.84 6.54
C LEU A 158 -11.58 -13.89 7.67
N ILE A 159 -11.07 -12.66 7.65
CA ILE A 159 -11.43 -11.59 8.59
C ILE A 159 -12.93 -11.29 8.53
N GLU A 160 -13.51 -11.17 7.32
CA GLU A 160 -14.96 -10.99 7.12
C GLU A 160 -15.78 -12.17 7.67
N LYS A 161 -15.17 -13.35 7.83
CA LYS A 161 -15.79 -14.55 8.42
C LYS A 161 -15.42 -14.74 9.90
N GLY A 162 -14.77 -13.77 10.53
CA GLY A 162 -14.34 -13.83 11.92
C GLY A 162 -13.27 -14.89 12.20
N LYS A 163 -12.49 -15.28 11.18
CA LYS A 163 -11.43 -16.29 11.31
C LYS A 163 -10.05 -15.65 11.22
N SER A 164 -9.18 -15.96 12.17
CA SER A 164 -7.77 -15.55 12.15
C SER A 164 -7.02 -16.29 11.04
N SER A 165 -6.13 -15.58 10.34
CA SER A 165 -5.22 -16.18 9.36
C SER A 165 -3.96 -16.70 10.05
N TRP A 166 -3.36 -17.79 9.56
CA TRP A 166 -2.03 -18.25 10.00
C TRP A 166 -0.93 -17.17 9.84
N LYS A 167 -1.17 -16.16 9.00
CA LYS A 167 -0.29 -14.98 8.91
C LYS A 167 -0.51 -13.99 10.05
N ASP A 168 -1.71 -13.90 10.60
CA ASP A 168 -1.97 -13.10 11.81
C ASP A 168 -1.24 -13.73 13.00
N GLU A 169 -1.25 -15.06 13.12
CA GLU A 169 -0.45 -15.77 14.13
C GLU A 169 1.05 -15.39 14.06
N ILE A 170 1.60 -15.23 12.85
CA ILE A 170 2.98 -14.75 12.68
C ILE A 170 3.12 -13.28 13.07
N ARG A 171 2.16 -12.42 12.73
CA ARG A 171 2.19 -10.99 13.10
C ARG A 171 2.17 -10.84 14.62
N ASP A 172 1.22 -11.51 15.28
CA ASP A 172 1.04 -11.48 16.73
C ASP A 172 2.28 -12.00 17.45
N ALA A 173 2.87 -13.09 16.96
CA ALA A 173 4.09 -13.66 17.52
C ALA A 173 5.29 -12.71 17.44
N ILE A 174 5.42 -11.95 16.33
CA ILE A 174 6.49 -10.97 16.17
C ILE A 174 6.22 -9.72 17.02
N GLU A 175 4.98 -9.21 17.07
CA GLU A 175 4.63 -8.02 17.86
C GLU A 175 4.76 -8.25 19.38
N GLN A 176 4.54 -9.48 19.84
CA GLN A 176 4.70 -9.83 21.25
C GLN A 176 6.15 -10.15 21.63
N SER A 177 7.02 -10.41 20.64
CA SER A 177 8.41 -10.77 20.89
C SER A 177 9.18 -9.60 21.49
N GLN A 178 10.06 -9.91 22.46
CA GLN A 178 10.96 -8.94 23.09
C GLN A 178 12.43 -9.17 22.67
N ALA A 179 12.63 -9.96 21.62
CA ALA A 179 13.93 -10.26 21.07
C ALA A 179 14.66 -8.98 20.66
N THR A 180 15.97 -8.93 20.94
CA THR A 180 16.82 -7.81 20.53
C THR A 180 17.81 -8.17 19.42
N ASN A 181 17.66 -9.38 18.87
CA ASN A 181 18.40 -9.87 17.71
C ASN A 181 17.64 -11.02 17.03
N PHE A 182 18.10 -11.42 15.84
CA PHE A 182 17.44 -12.46 15.06
C PHE A 182 17.49 -13.85 15.70
N GLU A 183 18.51 -14.16 16.49
CA GLU A 183 18.65 -15.47 17.15
C GLU A 183 17.64 -15.63 18.29
N GLU A 184 17.46 -14.58 19.09
CA GLU A 184 16.41 -14.49 20.11
C GLU A 184 15.03 -14.57 19.47
N LEU A 185 14.81 -13.82 18.39
CA LEU A 185 13.53 -13.83 17.67
C LEU A 185 13.23 -15.23 17.14
N GLU A 186 14.21 -15.91 16.53
CA GLU A 186 14.04 -17.28 16.06
C GLU A 186 13.66 -18.23 17.19
N ARG A 187 14.29 -18.10 18.35
CA ARG A 187 14.01 -18.93 19.54
C ARG A 187 12.60 -18.70 20.08
N GLU A 188 12.12 -17.46 20.12
CA GLU A 188 10.77 -17.12 20.56
C GLU A 188 9.72 -17.63 19.56
N LEU A 189 9.92 -17.38 18.26
CA LEU A 189 9.01 -17.83 17.21
C LEU A 189 8.92 -19.37 17.15
N ASN A 190 10.04 -20.08 17.33
CA ASN A 190 10.06 -21.54 17.29
C ASN A 190 9.16 -22.17 18.38
N GLN A 191 8.93 -21.49 19.51
CA GLN A 191 8.01 -21.96 20.56
C GLN A 191 6.54 -21.88 20.14
N LEU A 192 6.25 -21.06 19.13
CA LEU A 192 4.91 -20.81 18.59
C LEU A 192 4.68 -21.55 17.25
N ASP A 193 5.47 -22.59 16.97
CA ASP A 193 5.43 -23.34 15.70
C ASP A 193 5.71 -22.47 14.45
N ILE A 194 6.47 -21.39 14.61
CA ILE A 194 6.87 -20.47 13.53
C ILE A 194 8.40 -20.47 13.43
N THR A 195 8.96 -20.62 12.24
CA THR A 195 10.41 -20.60 12.04
C THR A 195 10.85 -19.52 11.07
N ILE A 196 12.09 -19.03 11.24
CA ILE A 196 12.72 -18.15 10.26
C ILE A 196 13.31 -19.05 9.16
N ASP A 197 12.67 -19.08 8.00
CA ASP A 197 13.06 -19.94 6.88
C ASP A 197 14.34 -19.47 6.19
N ARG A 198 14.48 -18.15 6.06
CA ARG A 198 15.58 -17.52 5.34
C ARG A 198 15.72 -16.06 5.71
N VAL A 199 16.94 -15.67 6.07
CA VAL A 199 17.37 -14.27 6.16
C VAL A 199 18.31 -13.96 4.99
N THR A 200 18.11 -12.82 4.34
CA THR A 200 18.98 -12.30 3.27
C THR A 200 19.37 -10.87 3.61
N ASN A 201 20.32 -10.27 2.89
CA ASN A 201 20.74 -8.89 3.15
C ASN A 201 19.60 -7.85 3.17
N LYS A 202 18.48 -8.12 2.48
CA LYS A 202 17.37 -7.15 2.37
C LYS A 202 16.02 -7.64 2.89
N THR A 203 15.84 -8.95 3.09
CA THR A 203 14.52 -9.52 3.37
C THR A 203 14.60 -10.71 4.30
N ILE A 204 13.52 -10.91 5.07
CA ILE A 204 13.32 -12.07 5.96
C ILE A 204 12.09 -12.88 5.50
N THR A 205 12.13 -14.19 5.68
CA THR A 205 11.03 -15.12 5.34
C THR A 205 10.71 -16.00 6.53
N TYR A 206 9.43 -16.07 6.89
CA TYR A 206 8.89 -16.89 7.96
C TYR A 206 8.19 -18.12 7.39
N ARG A 207 8.15 -19.19 8.17
CA ARG A 207 7.42 -20.42 7.88
C ARG A 207 6.54 -20.78 9.07
N HIS A 208 5.26 -20.99 8.80
CA HIS A 208 4.34 -21.57 9.78
C HIS A 208 4.39 -23.09 9.67
N LEU A 209 4.77 -23.79 10.74
CA LEU A 209 4.98 -25.24 10.70
C LEU A 209 3.67 -26.02 10.56
N LYS A 210 2.62 -25.66 11.31
CA LYS A 210 1.31 -26.36 11.23
C LYS A 210 0.71 -26.35 9.83
N GLU A 211 0.71 -25.19 9.18
CA GLU A 211 0.16 -25.00 7.83
C GLU A 211 1.15 -25.34 6.72
N ASN A 212 2.44 -25.57 7.06
CA ASN A 212 3.55 -25.75 6.14
C ASN A 212 3.62 -24.68 5.03
N LYS A 213 3.35 -23.42 5.40
CA LYS A 213 3.31 -22.27 4.48
C LYS A 213 4.39 -21.26 4.82
N LYS A 214 4.92 -20.60 3.78
CA LYS A 214 5.96 -19.57 3.89
C LYS A 214 5.42 -18.20 3.52
N VAL A 215 5.94 -17.16 4.17
CA VAL A 215 5.62 -15.76 3.88
C VAL A 215 6.84 -14.89 4.06
N ARG A 216 7.06 -13.94 3.15
CA ARG A 216 8.11 -12.93 3.28
C ARG A 216 7.63 -11.81 4.21
N GLY A 217 8.49 -11.27 5.07
CA GLY A 217 8.17 -10.19 6.00
C GLY A 217 7.40 -9.04 5.37
N LYS A 218 7.91 -8.49 4.26
CA LYS A 218 7.22 -7.42 3.49
C LYS A 218 5.78 -7.69 3.04
N ASN A 219 5.37 -8.96 3.01
CA ASN A 219 4.01 -9.38 2.64
C ASN A 219 3.09 -9.50 3.86
N LEU A 220 3.62 -9.45 5.08
CA LEU A 220 2.88 -9.29 6.33
C LEU A 220 2.65 -7.81 6.65
N GLY A 221 3.65 -6.97 6.34
CA GLY A 221 3.71 -5.54 6.58
C GLY A 221 5.15 -5.06 6.48
N GLU A 222 5.40 -3.75 6.38
CA GLU A 222 6.78 -3.25 6.28
C GLU A 222 7.54 -3.38 7.60
N GLN A 223 6.84 -3.31 8.73
CA GLN A 223 7.40 -3.51 10.08
C GLN A 223 7.92 -4.93 10.32
N PHE A 224 7.39 -5.92 9.59
CA PHE A 224 7.81 -7.32 9.71
C PHE A 224 8.94 -7.70 8.73
N ASP A 225 9.46 -6.75 7.94
CA ASP A 225 10.62 -7.01 7.08
C ASP A 225 11.93 -6.72 7.82
N LYS A 226 13.02 -7.30 7.32
CA LYS A 226 14.31 -7.34 8.02
C LYS A 226 14.77 -5.97 8.54
N GLY A 227 14.70 -4.94 7.70
CA GLY A 227 15.22 -3.61 8.06
C GLY A 227 14.42 -2.92 9.17
N ALA A 228 13.12 -3.17 9.27
CA ALA A 228 12.32 -2.63 10.36
C ALA A 228 12.64 -3.35 11.68
N LEU A 229 12.78 -4.68 11.65
CA LEU A 229 13.19 -5.46 12.81
C LEU A 229 14.59 -5.08 13.31
N GLU A 230 15.55 -4.85 12.41
CA GLU A 230 16.89 -4.37 12.79
C GLU A 230 16.83 -3.02 13.53
N ASN A 231 15.93 -2.12 13.13
CA ASN A 231 15.72 -0.86 13.82
C ASN A 231 15.07 -1.07 15.20
N GLU A 232 14.06 -1.92 15.30
CA GLU A 232 13.42 -2.25 16.58
C GLU A 232 14.40 -2.89 17.56
N PHE A 233 15.23 -3.81 17.08
CA PHE A 233 16.31 -4.41 17.84
C PHE A 233 17.33 -3.38 18.33
N ALA A 234 17.73 -2.44 17.49
CA ALA A 234 18.64 -1.37 17.88
C ALA A 234 18.04 -0.51 19.02
N VAL A 235 16.79 -0.08 18.87
CA VAL A 235 16.07 0.70 19.89
C VAL A 235 15.90 -0.10 21.20
N ALA A 236 15.58 -1.39 21.10
CA ALA A 236 15.42 -2.25 22.28
C ALA A 236 16.74 -2.48 23.02
N ASN A 237 17.85 -2.64 22.29
CA ASN A 237 19.19 -2.75 22.89
C ASN A 237 19.60 -1.45 23.59
N GLU A 238 19.43 -0.29 22.94
CA GLU A 238 19.71 1.02 23.56
C GLU A 238 18.92 1.22 24.86
N ARG A 239 17.62 0.86 24.84
CA ARG A 239 16.77 0.93 26.03
C ARG A 239 17.27 0.02 27.15
N ARG A 240 17.65 -1.22 26.83
CA ARG A 240 18.17 -2.20 27.79
C ARG A 240 19.49 -1.73 28.42
N GLU A 241 20.39 -1.17 27.61
CA GLU A 241 21.65 -0.59 28.09
C GLU A 241 21.42 0.58 29.04
N PHE A 242 20.48 1.47 28.71
CA PHE A 242 20.11 2.59 29.57
C PHE A 242 19.49 2.15 30.90
N GLU A 243 18.60 1.15 30.87
CA GLU A 243 17.99 0.57 32.07
C GLU A 243 19.04 -0.11 32.98
N GLN A 244 20.04 -0.79 32.40
CA GLN A 244 21.15 -1.36 33.17
C GLN A 244 21.99 -0.28 33.85
N GLN A 245 22.36 0.78 33.13
CA GLN A 245 23.12 1.91 33.70
C GLN A 245 22.37 2.62 34.84
N LEU A 246 21.05 2.76 34.72
CA LEU A 246 20.22 3.30 35.81
C LEU A 246 20.19 2.39 37.03
N SER A 247 20.10 1.07 36.84
CA SER A 247 20.08 0.10 37.94
C SER A 247 21.41 0.01 38.70
N GLU A 248 22.54 0.24 38.03
CA GLU A 248 23.87 0.30 38.65
C GLU A 248 24.09 1.59 39.47
N TYR A 249 23.26 2.62 39.26
CA TYR A 249 23.35 3.92 39.96
C TYR A 249 22.49 3.99 41.24
N GLU A 250 21.71 2.96 41.60
CA GLU A 250 21.00 2.95 42.88
C GLU A 250 22.01 2.95 44.06
N PRO A 251 22.02 3.97 44.95
CA PRO A 251 22.96 4.02 46.05
C PRO A 251 22.69 2.91 47.05
N ARG A 252 23.73 2.15 47.44
CA ARG A 252 23.66 1.24 48.59
C ARG A 252 23.30 2.04 49.85
N GLU A 253 22.10 1.87 50.37
CA GLU A 253 21.77 2.27 51.74
C GLU A 253 22.58 1.42 52.73
N SER A 254 23.81 1.82 53.01
CA SER A 254 24.50 1.37 54.22
C SER A 254 25.56 2.37 54.64
N GLU A 255 25.42 2.83 55.88
CA GLU A 255 26.36 3.61 56.68
C GLU A 255 26.21 5.14 56.67
N TYR A 256 25.05 5.64 57.12
CA TYR A 256 25.03 6.93 57.81
C TYR A 256 25.13 6.70 59.33
N ARG A 257 26.33 6.83 59.90
CA ARG A 257 26.53 7.05 61.34
C ARG A 257 26.52 8.56 61.59
N PRO A 258 25.57 9.11 62.37
CA PRO A 258 25.60 10.53 62.72
C PRO A 258 26.79 10.75 63.65
N ARG A 259 27.68 11.68 63.30
CA ARG A 259 28.69 12.18 64.23
C ARG A 259 28.38 13.66 64.50
N ASP A 260 27.88 13.90 65.70
CA ASP A 260 27.69 15.24 66.27
C ASP A 260 29.02 15.99 66.31
N THR A 261 29.04 17.21 65.77
CA THR A 261 29.82 18.31 66.32
C THR A 261 29.20 19.64 65.91
N GLU A 262 28.78 20.40 66.92
CA GLU A 262 28.35 21.79 66.87
C GLU A 262 29.49 22.75 66.44
N LYS A 263 29.08 23.98 66.06
CA LYS A 263 29.86 25.25 65.91
C LYS A 263 30.72 25.29 64.63
N ASN A 264 30.69 26.33 63.79
CA ASN A 264 30.50 27.77 64.04
C ASN A 264 30.35 28.49 62.66
N ILE A 265 29.54 29.58 62.62
CA ILE A 265 29.77 30.84 61.83
C ILE A 265 29.59 30.76 60.29
N LYS A 266 28.88 31.64 59.54
CA LYS A 266 28.12 32.91 59.74
C LYS A 266 27.19 33.07 58.51
N ARG A 267 26.00 33.64 58.69
CA ARG A 267 25.06 33.99 57.59
C ARG A 267 25.54 35.20 56.79
N PRO A 268 25.39 35.20 55.45
CA PRO A 268 25.19 36.44 54.68
C PRO A 268 23.71 36.66 54.30
N LYS A 269 23.41 37.94 54.10
CA LYS A 269 22.09 38.60 54.12
C LYS A 269 21.25 38.39 52.86
N GLU A 270 19.93 38.37 53.06
CA GLU A 270 18.89 38.49 52.02
C GLU A 270 19.01 39.81 51.25
N LEU A 271 18.74 39.76 49.94
CA LEU A 271 18.45 40.93 49.12
C LEU A 271 17.17 40.70 48.31
N ARG A 272 16.37 41.76 48.31
CA ARG A 272 14.91 41.82 48.28
C ARG A 272 14.37 41.93 46.85
N VAL A 273 13.27 41.21 46.60
CA VAL A 273 12.43 41.29 45.40
C VAL A 273 11.77 42.67 45.30
N GLN A 274 11.79 43.29 44.12
CA GLN A 274 10.94 44.44 43.76
C GLN A 274 10.52 44.39 42.29
N SER A 275 9.20 44.29 42.08
CA SER A 275 8.45 44.88 40.94
C SER A 275 6.96 44.68 41.26
N ARG A 276 6.32 45.58 42.03
CA ARG A 276 5.53 46.75 41.58
C ARG A 276 4.53 46.46 40.46
N GLU A 277 3.26 46.42 40.88
CA GLU A 277 2.03 46.55 40.09
C GLU A 277 2.01 47.85 39.29
N ASN A 278 1.28 47.85 38.18
CA ASN A 278 0.54 49.01 37.70
C ASN A 278 -0.62 48.55 36.80
N ASP A 279 -1.80 49.05 37.17
CA ASP A 279 -3.07 49.07 36.43
C ASP A 279 -2.95 49.70 35.03
N PHE A 280 -3.82 49.32 34.09
CA PHE A 280 -4.82 50.26 33.53
C PHE A 280 -5.80 49.61 32.51
N GLU A 281 -7.07 49.75 32.88
CA GLU A 281 -8.36 49.91 32.18
C GLU A 281 -8.65 49.47 30.73
N LEU A 282 -9.89 49.00 30.63
CA LEU A 282 -10.75 48.77 29.47
C LEU A 282 -11.26 50.09 28.86
N GLU A 283 -11.24 50.19 27.53
CA GLU A 283 -12.40 50.49 26.68
C GLU A 283 -12.11 50.09 25.23
#